data_AF-A0A976FIA1-F1
#
_entry.id   AF-A0A976FIA1-F1
#
_cell.length_a   1.000
_cell.length_b   1.000
_cell.length_c   1.000
_cell.angle_alpha   90.00
_cell.angle_beta   90.00
_cell.angle_gamma   90.00
#
_symmetry.space_group_name_H-M   'P 1'
#
loop_
_entity.id
_entity.type
_entity.pdbx_description
1 polymer ?
#
loop_
_entity_poly.entity_id
_entity_poly.type
_entity_poly.pdbx_seq_one_letter_code
_entity_poly.pdbx_strand_id
1 'polypeptide(L)'
;MLPMELPVVDQLLERQRHHPPLDGFPMAARIGDLPLFLGEAGAAQDAIFLESNTIRGVIALGTGNLTLVMNLMKPCEVLLIDILDMEEELLLSHFKDCIEFLQKHLIRVGTPTAVLVHCAYGQSRSAAVCVAFLMATQGKTLLEAYDQVQLSRPCISINPGFLRQLELFERMEFDSNVMGSTSAHAEFRTLMARQDRMKKRKAAIANIPQLALPGTSMSCRKCNFALCTARNQLMHSPASGELCSGIFIEPMEWMTNSSEFIQDNVGKLYCPSCKAKLGSWNWIGVKCNCKYFVSPAFQLVPSKTQSRVL
;
A
#
# COMPACT_ATOMS: atom_id res chain seq x y z
N MET A 1 20.99 -24.43 15.67
CA MET A 1 19.90 -23.47 15.37
C MET A 1 20.43 -22.55 14.30
N LEU A 2 19.89 -22.62 13.08
CA LEU A 2 20.23 -21.64 12.04
C LEU A 2 19.78 -20.26 12.52
N PRO A 3 20.58 -19.18 12.37
CA PRO A 3 20.12 -17.84 12.71
C PRO A 3 18.87 -17.54 11.89
N MET A 4 17.79 -17.09 12.54
CA MET A 4 16.61 -16.64 11.81
C MET A 4 17.01 -15.43 10.98
N GLU A 5 16.88 -15.52 9.66
CA GLU A 5 17.10 -14.39 8.78
C GLU A 5 16.18 -13.24 9.20
N LEU A 6 16.73 -12.02 9.23
CA LEU A 6 15.97 -10.82 9.58
C LEU A 6 14.83 -10.60 8.56
N PRO A 7 13.70 -9.99 8.94
CA PRO A 7 12.69 -9.53 7.99
C PRO A 7 13.31 -8.67 6.88
N VAL A 8 12.78 -8.77 5.65
CA VAL A 8 13.36 -8.11 4.46
C VAL A 8 13.49 -6.60 4.66
N VAL A 9 12.49 -5.96 5.27
CA VAL A 9 12.54 -4.53 5.58
C VAL A 9 13.72 -4.19 6.51
N ASP A 10 13.97 -4.98 7.55
CA ASP A 10 15.08 -4.74 8.49
C ASP A 10 16.44 -4.91 7.80
N GLN A 11 16.57 -5.88 6.89
CA GLN A 11 17.76 -6.04 6.07
C GLN A 11 18.03 -4.82 5.18
N LEU A 12 16.99 -4.27 4.54
CA LEU A 12 17.10 -3.08 3.70
C LEU A 12 17.45 -1.84 4.51
N LEU A 13 16.83 -1.66 5.68
CA LEU A 13 17.15 -0.57 6.59
C LEU A 13 18.61 -0.61 7.06
N GLU A 14 19.12 -1.79 7.38
CA GLU A 14 20.53 -2.00 7.71
C GLU A 14 21.47 -1.56 6.57
N ARG A 15 21.15 -1.98 5.34
CA ARG A 15 21.93 -1.60 4.14
C ARG A 15 21.92 -0.10 3.91
N GLN A 16 20.76 0.55 4.10
CA GLN A 16 20.62 1.98 3.94
C GLN A 16 21.44 2.79 4.96
N ARG A 17 21.82 2.24 6.13
CA ARG A 17 22.70 2.96 7.08
C ARG A 17 24.07 3.32 6.51
N HIS A 18 24.47 2.64 5.45
CA HIS A 18 25.74 2.84 4.74
C HIS A 18 25.52 3.33 3.30
N HIS A 19 24.36 3.94 2.99
CA HIS A 19 24.09 4.43 1.65
C HIS A 19 25.08 5.55 1.27
N PRO A 20 25.53 5.62 0.01
CA PRO A 20 26.49 6.64 -0.40
C PRO A 20 25.86 8.04 -0.40
N PRO A 21 26.66 9.11 -0.27
CA PRO A 21 26.18 10.48 -0.41
C PRO A 21 25.63 10.74 -1.82
N LEU A 22 24.81 11.77 -2.00
CA LEU A 22 24.27 12.14 -3.33
C LEU A 22 25.36 12.59 -4.32
N ASP A 23 26.44 13.16 -3.80
CA ASP A 23 27.50 13.76 -4.60
C ASP A 23 28.15 12.72 -5.52
N GLY A 24 28.25 13.06 -6.81
CA GLY A 24 28.90 12.22 -7.82
C GLY A 24 27.97 11.26 -8.57
N PHE A 25 26.68 11.19 -8.23
CA PHE A 25 25.69 10.45 -9.02
C PHE A 25 25.05 11.32 -10.11
N PRO A 26 24.66 10.74 -11.26
CA PRO A 26 23.94 11.48 -12.29
C PRO A 26 22.56 11.92 -11.77
N MET A 27 22.02 13.02 -12.32
CA MET A 27 20.69 13.55 -11.95
C MET A 27 19.57 12.51 -12.13
N ALA A 28 19.73 11.58 -13.07
CA ALA A 28 18.83 10.45 -13.30
C ALA A 28 19.61 9.24 -13.82
N ALA A 29 19.07 8.04 -13.58
CA ALA A 29 19.62 6.78 -14.06
C ALA A 29 18.54 5.90 -14.69
N ARG A 30 18.90 5.17 -15.75
CA ARG A 30 18.01 4.22 -16.43
C ARG A 30 17.93 2.91 -15.63
N ILE A 31 16.73 2.38 -15.44
CA ILE A 31 16.50 1.15 -14.67
C ILE A 31 16.69 -0.07 -15.57
N GLY A 32 17.87 -0.67 -15.52
CA GLY A 32 18.25 -1.80 -16.39
C GLY A 32 18.02 -1.49 -17.88
N ASP A 33 17.38 -2.43 -18.59
CA ASP A 33 17.10 -2.28 -20.02
C ASP A 33 15.76 -1.60 -20.33
N LEU A 34 15.00 -1.19 -19.30
CA LEU A 34 13.69 -0.56 -19.47
C LEU A 34 13.83 0.88 -19.93
N PRO A 35 12.90 1.42 -20.74
CA PRO A 35 12.80 2.85 -21.04
C PRO A 35 12.25 3.65 -19.83
N LEU A 36 12.75 3.35 -18.63
CA LEU A 36 12.34 3.92 -17.35
C LEU A 36 13.56 4.55 -16.67
N PHE A 37 13.41 5.80 -16.25
CA PHE A 37 14.45 6.55 -15.54
C PHE A 37 13.97 6.91 -14.13
N LEU A 38 14.88 6.79 -13.17
CA LEU A 38 14.74 7.28 -11.80
C LEU A 38 15.65 8.49 -11.61
N GLY A 39 15.10 9.62 -11.17
CA GLY A 39 15.88 10.85 -11.02
C GLY A 39 15.44 11.79 -9.91
N GLU A 40 16.21 12.86 -9.78
CA GLU A 40 15.92 14.01 -8.93
C GLU A 40 15.16 15.11 -9.69
N ALA A 41 14.79 16.18 -8.99
CA ALA A 41 14.01 17.27 -9.58
C ALA A 41 14.69 17.96 -10.76
N GLY A 42 16.02 18.09 -10.73
CA GLY A 42 16.80 18.71 -11.81
C GLY A 42 16.64 18.00 -13.16
N ALA A 43 16.47 16.67 -13.15
CA ALA A 43 16.28 15.89 -14.38
C ALA A 43 14.97 16.24 -15.10
N ALA A 44 13.93 16.65 -14.37
CA ALA A 44 12.67 17.10 -14.97
C ALA A 44 12.76 18.53 -15.55
N GLN A 45 13.78 19.29 -15.15
CA GLN A 45 14.04 20.65 -15.62
C GLN A 45 15.04 20.70 -16.79
N ASP A 46 15.83 19.63 -16.99
CA ASP A 46 16.80 19.55 -18.08
C ASP A 46 16.13 19.13 -19.40
N ALA A 47 15.84 20.11 -20.25
CA ALA A 47 15.24 19.89 -21.57
C ALA A 47 16.10 18.99 -22.47
N ILE A 48 17.43 19.08 -22.39
CA ILE A 48 18.35 18.28 -23.20
C ILE A 48 18.28 16.82 -22.76
N PHE A 49 18.30 16.57 -21.45
CA PHE A 49 18.12 15.23 -20.88
C PHE A 49 16.79 14.61 -21.32
N LEU A 50 15.68 15.35 -21.20
CA LEU A 50 14.36 14.85 -21.57
C LEU A 50 14.25 14.54 -23.08
N GLU A 51 14.81 15.39 -23.94
CA GLU A 51 14.79 15.18 -25.39
C GLU A 51 15.70 14.03 -25.83
N SER A 52 16.96 14.01 -25.36
CA SER A 52 17.96 12.98 -25.71
C SER A 52 17.54 11.58 -25.28
N ASN A 53 16.82 11.45 -24.16
CA ASN A 53 16.32 10.17 -23.66
C ASN A 53 14.89 9.88 -24.13
N THR A 54 14.32 10.70 -25.02
CA THR A 54 12.96 10.52 -25.57
C THR A 54 11.88 10.41 -24.49
N ILE A 55 12.03 11.16 -23.40
CA ILE A 55 11.07 11.17 -22.29
C ILE A 55 9.76 11.81 -22.76
N ARG A 56 8.64 11.10 -22.59
CA ARG A 56 7.28 11.58 -22.92
C ARG A 56 6.27 11.38 -21.81
N GLY A 57 6.64 10.64 -20.77
CA GLY A 57 5.89 10.56 -19.52
C GLY A 57 6.76 11.01 -18.36
N VAL A 58 6.19 11.75 -17.41
CA VAL A 58 6.87 12.14 -16.17
C VAL A 58 5.95 11.86 -14.99
N ILE A 59 6.45 11.12 -13.99
CA ILE A 59 5.80 11.00 -12.68
C ILE A 59 6.58 11.88 -11.70
N ALA A 60 5.92 12.90 -11.15
CA ALA A 60 6.48 13.82 -10.18
C ALA A 60 5.89 13.53 -8.80
N LEU A 61 6.74 13.17 -7.82
CA LEU A 61 6.33 12.87 -6.45
C LEU A 61 6.82 13.94 -5.47
N GLY A 62 5.89 14.77 -4.98
CA GLY A 62 6.16 15.80 -3.98
C GLY A 62 5.28 17.04 -4.10
N THR A 63 5.47 17.97 -3.17
CA THR A 63 4.72 19.24 -3.10
C THR A 63 5.33 20.33 -4.00
N GLY A 64 4.50 21.28 -4.46
CA GLY A 64 4.97 22.55 -5.05
C GLY A 64 5.55 22.46 -6.48
N ASN A 65 6.69 23.13 -6.70
CA ASN A 65 7.32 23.42 -8.00
C ASN A 65 7.96 22.21 -8.73
N LEU A 66 7.72 20.97 -8.27
CA LEU A 66 8.25 19.76 -8.92
C LEU A 66 7.60 19.46 -10.28
N THR A 67 6.59 20.24 -10.68
CA THR A 67 5.87 20.15 -11.95
C THR A 67 6.46 20.98 -13.08
N LEU A 68 7.52 21.77 -12.84
CA LEU A 68 8.17 22.56 -13.88
C LEU A 68 8.92 21.65 -14.86
N VAL A 69 8.18 21.08 -15.81
CA VAL A 69 8.74 20.54 -17.04
C VAL A 69 8.96 21.73 -17.98
N MET A 70 10.21 21.98 -18.38
CA MET A 70 10.58 23.14 -19.21
C MET A 70 9.94 23.11 -20.61
N ASN A 71 10.04 24.24 -21.35
CA ASN A 71 9.57 24.44 -22.73
C ASN A 71 10.20 23.44 -23.72
N LEU A 72 9.75 22.19 -23.72
CA LEU A 72 10.17 21.13 -24.63
C LEU A 72 9.62 21.38 -26.03
N MET A 73 10.35 20.95 -27.07
CA MET A 73 9.81 20.96 -28.44
C MET A 73 8.60 20.03 -28.63
N LYS A 74 8.43 19.04 -27.74
CA LYS A 74 7.30 18.09 -27.73
C LYS A 74 6.74 17.95 -26.31
N PRO A 75 5.41 17.95 -26.13
CA PRO A 75 4.80 17.89 -24.81
C PRO A 75 5.05 16.54 -24.12
N CYS A 76 5.28 16.57 -22.82
CA CYS A 76 5.27 15.41 -21.93
C CYS A 76 3.92 15.30 -21.23
N GLU A 77 3.41 14.08 -21.09
CA GLU A 77 2.32 13.81 -20.15
C GLU A 77 2.90 13.74 -18.74
N VAL A 78 2.25 14.38 -17.76
CA VAL A 78 2.76 14.47 -16.38
C VAL A 78 1.70 13.95 -15.40
N LEU A 79 2.08 12.97 -14.59
CA LEU A 79 1.32 12.52 -13.42
C LEU A 79 1.95 13.12 -12.17
N LEU A 80 1.21 14.00 -11.49
CA LEU A 80 1.63 14.60 -10.23
C LEU A 80 1.01 13.85 -9.06
N ILE A 81 1.85 13.45 -8.11
CA ILE A 81 1.41 12.88 -6.83
C ILE A 81 1.93 13.77 -5.71
N ASP A 82 0.98 14.45 -5.06
CA ASP A 82 1.27 15.30 -3.91
C ASP A 82 1.48 14.44 -2.66
N ILE A 83 2.75 14.14 -2.36
CA ILE A 83 3.13 13.29 -1.23
C ILE A 83 4.47 13.71 -0.61
N LEU A 84 4.49 13.78 0.71
CA LEU A 84 5.70 14.04 1.48
C LEU A 84 6.53 12.77 1.66
N ASP A 85 7.82 12.93 1.93
CA ASP A 85 8.74 11.81 2.18
C ASP A 85 8.77 11.44 3.67
N MET A 86 7.61 11.07 4.20
CA MET A 86 7.41 10.78 5.62
C MET A 86 6.87 9.36 5.78
N GLU A 87 7.21 8.69 6.87
CA GLU A 87 6.79 7.30 7.12
C GLU A 87 5.28 7.15 7.27
N GLU A 88 4.58 8.22 7.65
CA GLU A 88 3.14 8.26 7.85
C GLU A 88 2.34 8.51 6.56
N GLU A 89 3.01 8.83 5.44
CA GLU A 89 2.35 9.01 4.15
C GLU A 89 2.06 7.66 3.47
N LEU A 90 0.97 7.60 2.70
CA LEU A 90 0.47 6.37 2.12
C LEU A 90 0.74 6.32 0.61
N LEU A 91 1.99 6.04 0.25
CA LEU A 91 2.41 5.93 -1.15
C LEU A 91 1.72 4.76 -1.88
N LEU A 92 1.40 3.66 -1.18
CA LEU A 92 0.72 2.50 -1.77
C LEU A 92 -0.63 2.87 -2.38
N SER A 93 -1.34 3.86 -1.83
CA SER A 93 -2.60 4.38 -2.38
C SER A 93 -2.47 4.86 -3.84
N HIS A 94 -1.26 5.22 -4.25
CA HIS A 94 -0.96 5.78 -5.57
C HIS A 94 -0.31 4.76 -6.52
N PHE A 95 -0.02 3.54 -6.06
CA PHE A 95 0.66 2.54 -6.90
C PHE A 95 -0.14 2.20 -8.16
N LYS A 96 -1.47 2.11 -8.06
CA LYS A 96 -2.33 1.86 -9.22
C LYS A 96 -2.12 2.91 -10.32
N ASP A 97 -2.29 4.18 -9.98
CA ASP A 97 -2.16 5.28 -10.94
C ASP A 97 -0.74 5.35 -11.54
N CYS A 98 0.29 5.17 -10.70
CA CYS A 98 1.70 5.11 -11.13
C CYS A 98 1.96 3.97 -12.12
N ILE A 99 1.52 2.75 -11.77
CA ILE A 99 1.78 1.55 -12.56
C ILE A 99 1.02 1.62 -13.90
N GLU A 100 -0.25 2.05 -13.88
CA GLU A 100 -1.04 2.25 -15.10
C GLU A 100 -0.40 3.31 -16.01
N PHE A 101 0.09 4.42 -15.44
CA PHE A 101 0.82 5.45 -16.19
C PHE A 101 2.10 4.89 -16.82
N LEU A 102 2.91 4.16 -16.05
CA LEU A 102 4.14 3.54 -16.55
C LEU A 102 3.83 2.53 -17.65
N GLN A 103 2.87 1.63 -17.46
CA GLN A 103 2.47 0.64 -18.47
C GLN A 103 1.99 1.31 -19.76
N LYS A 104 1.15 2.35 -19.65
CA LYS A 104 0.65 3.14 -20.79
C LYS A 104 1.78 3.69 -21.65
N HIS A 105 2.86 4.18 -21.04
CA HIS A 105 3.98 4.80 -21.76
C HIS A 105 5.05 3.81 -22.21
N LEU A 106 5.32 2.75 -21.44
CA LEU A 106 6.41 1.81 -21.70
C LEU A 106 6.01 0.69 -22.69
N ILE A 107 4.71 0.36 -22.79
CA ILE A 107 4.20 -0.74 -23.63
C ILE A 107 3.63 -0.20 -24.97
N ARG A 108 3.70 1.11 -25.21
CA ARG A 108 3.09 1.75 -26.38
C ARG A 108 3.69 1.22 -27.68
N VAL A 109 2.85 0.61 -28.52
CA VAL A 109 3.24 0.14 -29.87
C VAL A 109 3.51 1.36 -30.75
N GLY A 110 4.73 1.47 -31.29
CA GLY A 110 5.12 2.56 -32.20
C GLY A 110 6.40 3.26 -31.76
N THR A 111 6.35 4.59 -31.63
CA THR A 111 7.52 5.42 -31.28
C THR A 111 8.04 5.05 -29.89
N PRO A 112 9.32 4.68 -29.74
CA PRO A 112 9.93 4.46 -28.43
C PRO A 112 9.78 5.72 -27.59
N THR A 113 9.17 5.58 -26.42
CA THR A 113 9.09 6.66 -25.43
C THR A 113 9.57 6.16 -24.10
N ALA A 114 10.24 7.03 -23.36
CA ALA A 114 10.68 6.75 -22.00
C ALA A 114 9.88 7.54 -20.96
N VAL A 115 9.92 7.05 -19.72
CA VAL A 115 9.29 7.70 -18.56
C VAL A 115 10.35 8.09 -17.55
N LEU A 116 10.27 9.30 -17.02
CA LEU A 116 11.03 9.75 -15.85
C LEU A 116 10.14 9.68 -14.61
N VAL A 117 10.58 8.97 -13.58
CA VAL A 117 9.98 9.00 -12.24
C VAL A 117 10.93 9.76 -11.33
N HIS A 118 10.48 10.88 -10.77
CA HIS A 118 11.33 11.72 -9.95
C HIS A 118 10.64 12.23 -8.68
N CYS A 119 11.45 12.60 -7.70
CA CYS A 119 11.04 13.37 -6.54
C CYS A 119 12.06 14.50 -6.32
N ALA A 120 12.27 14.95 -5.07
CA ALA A 120 13.27 15.97 -4.77
C ALA A 120 14.70 15.51 -5.12
N TYR A 121 15.15 14.38 -4.55
CA TYR A 121 16.53 13.87 -4.67
C TYR A 121 16.65 12.53 -5.42
N GLY A 122 15.51 11.96 -5.82
CA GLY A 122 15.50 10.65 -6.49
C GLY A 122 15.91 9.48 -5.59
N GLN A 123 15.69 9.56 -4.27
CA GLN A 123 16.17 8.54 -3.32
C GLN A 123 15.08 7.63 -2.75
N SER A 124 13.94 8.20 -2.34
CA SER A 124 12.92 7.50 -1.55
C SER A 124 11.61 7.35 -2.33
N ARG A 125 10.76 8.38 -2.40
CA ARG A 125 9.44 8.35 -3.08
C ARG A 125 9.48 7.76 -4.50
N SER A 126 10.34 8.32 -5.36
CA SER A 126 10.46 7.88 -6.75
C SER A 126 11.11 6.51 -6.88
N ALA A 127 12.08 6.18 -6.02
CA ALA A 127 12.69 4.86 -5.99
C ALA A 127 11.65 3.80 -5.59
N ALA A 128 10.81 4.07 -4.58
CA ALA A 128 9.74 3.18 -4.15
C ALA A 128 8.72 2.92 -5.27
N VAL A 129 8.35 3.93 -6.07
CA VAL A 129 7.48 3.74 -7.24
C VAL A 129 8.15 2.85 -8.29
N CYS A 130 9.45 3.05 -8.57
CA CYS A 130 10.18 2.17 -9.48
C CYS A 130 10.26 0.72 -8.98
N VAL A 131 10.49 0.52 -7.68
CA VAL A 131 10.48 -0.81 -7.04
C VAL A 131 9.10 -1.45 -7.19
N ALA A 132 8.02 -0.76 -6.81
CA ALA A 132 6.65 -1.25 -6.96
C ALA A 132 6.30 -1.63 -8.40
N PHE A 133 6.74 -0.83 -9.38
CA PHE A 133 6.53 -1.13 -10.79
C PHE A 133 7.21 -2.42 -11.23
N LEU A 134 8.47 -2.66 -10.82
CA LEU A 134 9.18 -3.90 -11.13
C LEU A 134 8.52 -5.10 -10.46
N MET A 135 8.07 -4.97 -9.21
CA MET A 135 7.32 -6.03 -8.51
C MET A 135 6.05 -6.39 -9.28
N ALA A 136 5.24 -5.39 -9.64
CA ALA A 136 3.96 -5.59 -10.32
C ALA A 136 4.08 -6.15 -11.75
N THR A 137 5.11 -5.75 -12.50
CA THR A 137 5.22 -6.09 -13.91
C THR A 137 6.12 -7.28 -14.19
N GLN A 138 7.03 -7.62 -13.27
CA GLN A 138 8.00 -8.69 -13.43
C GLN A 138 7.87 -9.78 -12.36
N GLY A 139 6.93 -9.65 -11.41
CA GLY A 139 6.72 -10.60 -10.32
C GLY A 139 7.90 -10.70 -9.37
N LYS A 140 8.73 -9.65 -9.29
CA LYS A 140 9.91 -9.62 -8.43
C LYS A 140 9.51 -9.42 -6.98
N THR A 141 10.23 -10.07 -6.09
CA THR A 141 10.14 -9.78 -4.66
C THR A 141 10.60 -8.36 -4.34
N LEU A 142 10.24 -7.84 -3.16
CA LEU A 142 10.72 -6.53 -2.68
C LEU A 142 12.24 -6.43 -2.77
N LEU A 143 12.95 -7.45 -2.28
CA LEU A 143 14.41 -7.47 -2.26
C LEU A 143 15.00 -7.43 -3.68
N GLU A 144 14.52 -8.28 -4.59
CA GLU A 144 15.00 -8.34 -5.98
C GLU A 144 14.72 -7.05 -6.76
N ALA A 145 13.54 -6.46 -6.58
CA ALA A 145 13.16 -5.21 -7.21
C ALA A 145 13.99 -4.04 -6.65
N TYR A 146 14.18 -3.99 -5.33
CA TYR A 146 15.05 -3.00 -4.68
C TYR A 146 16.48 -3.09 -5.20
N ASP A 147 17.05 -4.29 -5.28
CA ASP A 147 18.42 -4.52 -5.75
C ASP A 147 18.62 -4.03 -7.18
N GLN A 148 17.66 -4.29 -8.08
CA GLN A 148 17.74 -3.79 -9.46
C GLN A 148 17.72 -2.26 -9.53
N VAL A 149 16.87 -1.60 -8.73
CA VAL A 149 16.83 -0.14 -8.69
C VAL A 149 18.12 0.42 -8.09
N GLN A 150 18.63 -0.20 -7.01
CA GLN A 150 19.88 0.22 -6.37
C GLN A 150 21.09 0.06 -7.29
N LEU A 151 21.16 -1.02 -8.08
CA LEU A 151 22.22 -1.20 -9.08
C LEU A 151 22.25 -0.06 -10.10
N SER A 152 21.07 0.47 -10.45
CA SER A 152 20.94 1.59 -11.41
C SER A 152 21.23 2.94 -10.75
N ARG A 153 20.80 3.13 -9.49
CA ARG A 153 21.02 4.34 -8.70
C ARG A 153 21.46 3.98 -7.27
N PRO A 154 22.77 3.88 -6.98
CA PRO A 154 23.26 3.39 -5.69
C PRO A 154 22.88 4.21 -4.47
N CYS A 155 22.55 5.50 -4.66
CA CYS A 155 22.16 6.42 -3.59
C CYS A 155 20.69 6.33 -3.16
N ILE A 156 19.91 5.35 -3.65
CA ILE A 156 18.54 5.17 -3.13
C ILE A 156 18.56 4.85 -1.63
N SER A 157 17.58 5.42 -0.93
CA SER A 157 17.38 5.27 0.49
C SER A 157 15.89 5.50 0.74
N ILE A 158 15.10 4.43 0.71
CA ILE A 158 13.65 4.48 0.84
C ILE A 158 13.28 4.57 2.31
N ASN A 159 12.38 5.50 2.68
CA ASN A 159 12.00 5.64 4.08
C ASN A 159 11.32 4.35 4.63
N PRO A 160 11.41 4.10 5.94
CA PRO A 160 10.89 2.85 6.52
C PRO A 160 9.39 2.61 6.31
N GLY A 161 8.58 3.68 6.27
CA GLY A 161 7.13 3.58 6.03
C GLY A 161 6.81 3.11 4.61
N PHE A 162 7.57 3.56 3.61
CA PHE A 162 7.42 3.10 2.23
C PHE A 162 7.97 1.69 2.02
N LEU A 163 9.06 1.30 2.68
CA LEU A 163 9.53 -0.09 2.65
C LEU A 163 8.49 -1.06 3.21
N ARG A 164 7.86 -0.72 4.34
CA ARG A 164 6.74 -1.50 4.91
C ARG A 164 5.54 -1.57 3.96
N GLN A 165 5.24 -0.49 3.26
CA GLN A 165 4.19 -0.49 2.24
C GLN A 165 4.55 -1.36 1.03
N LEU A 166 5.81 -1.39 0.59
CA LEU A 166 6.25 -2.31 -0.46
C LEU A 166 6.17 -3.78 -0.03
N GLU A 167 6.52 -4.09 1.23
CA GLU A 167 6.32 -5.43 1.79
C GLU A 167 4.82 -5.81 1.86
N LEU A 168 3.95 -4.86 2.22
CA LEU A 168 2.50 -5.05 2.13
C LEU A 168 2.06 -5.32 0.70
N PHE A 169 2.59 -4.58 -0.27
CA PHE A 169 2.27 -4.75 -1.68
C PHE A 169 2.68 -6.14 -2.22
N GLU A 170 3.83 -6.67 -1.80
CA GLU A 170 4.22 -8.06 -2.08
C GLU A 170 3.22 -9.06 -1.49
N ARG A 171 2.80 -8.86 -0.23
CA ARG A 171 1.78 -9.69 0.44
C ARG A 171 0.36 -9.50 -0.13
N MET A 172 0.13 -8.44 -0.90
CA MET A 172 -1.07 -8.22 -1.71
C MET A 172 -0.96 -8.91 -3.08
N GLU A 173 0.06 -9.74 -3.29
CA GLU A 173 0.30 -10.45 -4.56
C GLU A 173 0.50 -9.46 -5.72
N PHE A 174 1.09 -8.31 -5.41
CA PHE A 174 1.31 -7.19 -6.34
C PHE A 174 0.01 -6.58 -6.91
N ASP A 175 -1.13 -6.82 -6.27
CA ASP A 175 -2.40 -6.18 -6.62
C ASP A 175 -2.38 -4.72 -6.19
N SER A 176 -2.39 -3.82 -7.18
CA SER A 176 -2.44 -2.37 -6.95
C SER A 176 -3.82 -1.88 -6.52
N ASN A 177 -4.84 -2.75 -6.53
CA ASN A 177 -6.17 -2.45 -6.03
C ASN A 177 -6.22 -2.56 -4.50
N VAL A 178 -6.22 -1.42 -3.81
CA VAL A 178 -6.33 -1.32 -2.35
C VAL A 178 -7.58 -1.98 -1.75
N MET A 179 -8.60 -2.29 -2.56
CA MET A 179 -9.86 -2.93 -2.13
C MET A 179 -9.91 -4.44 -2.34
N GLY A 180 -8.78 -5.11 -2.61
CA GLY A 180 -8.71 -6.56 -2.69
C GLY A 180 -9.00 -7.29 -1.36
N SER A 181 -9.00 -8.62 -1.39
CA SER A 181 -9.54 -9.47 -0.31
C SER A 181 -8.51 -10.12 0.61
N THR A 182 -7.20 -9.92 0.37
CA THR A 182 -6.16 -10.56 1.20
C THR A 182 -6.05 -9.90 2.58
N SER A 183 -5.39 -10.58 3.53
CA SER A 183 -5.10 -10.03 4.85
C SER A 183 -4.29 -8.72 4.78
N ALA A 184 -3.36 -8.63 3.83
CA ALA A 184 -2.56 -7.43 3.60
C ALA A 184 -3.40 -6.23 3.12
N HIS A 185 -4.43 -6.48 2.29
CA HIS A 185 -5.37 -5.43 1.91
C HIS A 185 -6.12 -4.85 3.12
N ALA A 186 -6.49 -5.70 4.07
CA ALA A 186 -7.17 -5.25 5.29
C ALA A 186 -6.26 -4.51 6.25
N GLU A 187 -5.00 -4.93 6.36
CA GLU A 187 -3.96 -4.20 7.06
C GLU A 187 -3.80 -2.79 6.47
N PHE A 188 -3.73 -2.69 5.14
CA PHE A 188 -3.65 -1.41 4.45
C PHE A 188 -4.89 -0.54 4.67
N ARG A 189 -6.11 -1.09 4.58
CA ARG A 189 -7.35 -0.34 4.88
C ARG A 189 -7.40 0.17 6.32
N THR A 190 -6.80 -0.56 7.26
CA THR A 190 -6.65 -0.11 8.65
C THR A 190 -5.68 1.07 8.75
N LEU A 191 -4.56 1.04 8.01
CA LEU A 191 -3.63 2.17 7.91
C LEU A 191 -4.29 3.42 7.32
N MET A 192 -5.05 3.27 6.23
CA MET A 192 -5.85 4.36 5.62
C MET A 192 -6.80 4.98 6.64
N ALA A 193 -7.59 4.16 7.33
CA ALA A 193 -8.55 4.63 8.35
C ALA A 193 -7.84 5.36 9.50
N ARG A 194 -6.66 4.92 9.91
CA ARG A 194 -5.84 5.59 10.93
C ARG A 194 -5.34 6.95 10.45
N GLN A 195 -4.83 7.05 9.22
CA GLN A 195 -4.34 8.31 8.64
C GLN A 195 -5.48 9.34 8.53
N ASP A 196 -6.65 8.89 8.06
CA ASP A 196 -7.86 9.69 7.97
C ASP A 196 -8.28 10.30 9.31
N ARG A 197 -8.24 9.50 10.38
CA ARG A 197 -8.54 9.97 11.75
C ARG A 197 -7.54 11.00 12.24
N MET A 198 -6.26 10.81 11.96
CA MET A 198 -5.20 11.75 12.35
C MET A 198 -5.35 13.08 11.61
N LYS A 199 -5.66 13.04 10.29
CA LYS A 199 -5.95 14.22 9.48
C LYS A 199 -7.25 14.92 9.91
N LYS A 200 -8.27 14.18 10.34
CA LYS A 200 -9.58 14.67 10.83
C LYS A 200 -9.61 15.08 12.32
N ARG A 201 -8.48 15.45 12.93
CA ARG A 201 -8.44 16.08 14.28
C ARG A 201 -9.21 17.41 14.40
N LYS A 202 -9.84 17.90 13.33
CA LYS A 202 -11.00 18.80 13.40
C LYS A 202 -12.28 17.95 13.41
N ALA A 203 -12.90 17.84 14.59
CA ALA A 203 -14.13 17.10 14.79
C ALA A 203 -15.17 17.36 13.68
N ALA A 204 -15.54 16.30 12.97
CA ALA A 204 -16.71 16.29 12.11
C ALA A 204 -17.71 15.29 12.69
N ILE A 205 -18.97 15.73 12.81
CA ILE A 205 -20.09 14.85 13.10
C ILE A 205 -20.17 13.85 11.94
N ALA A 206 -19.88 12.59 12.21
CA ALA A 206 -19.98 11.55 11.20
C ALA A 206 -21.46 11.27 10.91
N ASN A 207 -21.93 11.70 9.75
CA ASN A 207 -23.10 11.09 9.14
C ASN A 207 -22.72 9.67 8.75
N ILE A 208 -23.40 8.70 9.35
CA ILE A 208 -23.30 7.27 9.06
C ILE A 208 -23.45 7.09 7.55
N PRO A 209 -22.43 6.58 6.81
CA PRO A 209 -22.66 6.13 5.46
C PRO A 209 -23.61 4.94 5.56
N GLN A 210 -24.86 5.14 5.13
CA GLN A 210 -25.75 4.03 4.81
C GLN A 210 -24.97 3.05 3.96
N LEU A 211 -24.85 1.80 4.43
CA LEU A 211 -24.32 0.68 3.66
C LEU A 211 -24.99 0.67 2.29
N ALA A 212 -24.27 1.10 1.26
CA ALA A 212 -24.80 1.16 -0.09
C ALA A 212 -24.77 -0.23 -0.76
N LEU A 213 -25.97 -0.81 -0.89
CA LEU A 213 -26.47 -1.69 -1.98
C LEU A 213 -25.94 -3.15 -2.07
N PRO A 214 -26.67 -4.04 -2.80
CA PRO A 214 -27.12 -5.34 -2.33
C PRO A 214 -26.03 -6.42 -2.40
N GLY A 215 -26.04 -7.26 -1.38
CA GLY A 215 -25.08 -8.34 -1.19
C GLY A 215 -25.30 -9.02 0.14
N THR A 216 -24.63 -10.15 0.35
CA THR A 216 -24.73 -10.88 1.62
C THR A 216 -24.07 -10.07 2.74
N SER A 217 -24.89 -9.54 3.64
CA SER A 217 -24.47 -8.88 4.88
C SER A 217 -24.40 -9.88 6.03
N MET A 218 -23.49 -9.64 6.94
CA MET A 218 -23.40 -10.34 8.22
C MET A 218 -24.14 -9.53 9.27
N SER A 219 -25.05 -10.17 9.98
CA SER A 219 -25.85 -9.51 11.03
C SER A 219 -25.75 -10.24 12.36
N CYS A 220 -26.02 -9.52 13.44
CA CYS A 220 -26.15 -10.09 14.78
C CYS A 220 -27.36 -11.03 14.82
N ARG A 221 -27.16 -12.29 15.21
CA ARG A 221 -28.25 -13.28 15.29
C ARG A 221 -29.33 -12.90 16.33
N LYS A 222 -29.00 -12.09 17.34
CA LYS A 222 -29.94 -11.68 18.40
C LYS A 222 -30.87 -10.54 17.99
N CYS A 223 -30.39 -9.57 17.20
CA CYS A 223 -31.13 -8.33 16.94
C CYS A 223 -31.14 -7.89 15.48
N ASN A 224 -30.55 -8.69 14.58
CA ASN A 224 -30.44 -8.40 13.14
C ASN A 224 -29.64 -7.15 12.77
N PHE A 225 -28.97 -6.50 13.73
CA PHE A 225 -28.08 -5.37 13.43
C PHE A 225 -26.99 -5.79 12.43
N ALA A 226 -26.86 -5.04 11.34
CA ALA A 226 -25.86 -5.29 10.29
C ALA A 226 -24.46 -4.96 10.83
N LEU A 227 -23.58 -5.96 10.86
CA LEU A 227 -22.24 -5.85 11.43
C LEU A 227 -21.21 -5.50 10.36
N CYS A 228 -21.28 -6.16 9.20
CA CYS A 228 -20.38 -5.94 8.07
C CYS A 228 -20.97 -6.52 6.78
N THR A 229 -20.34 -6.25 5.65
CA THR A 229 -20.67 -6.90 4.36
C THR A 229 -19.71 -8.04 4.06
N ALA A 230 -19.99 -8.84 3.03
CA ALA A 230 -19.06 -9.84 2.50
C ALA A 230 -17.69 -9.23 2.11
N ARG A 231 -17.64 -7.96 1.69
CA ARG A 231 -16.39 -7.26 1.33
C ARG A 231 -15.47 -7.00 2.52
N ASN A 232 -16.02 -6.98 3.73
CA ASN A 232 -15.25 -6.75 4.95
C ASN A 232 -14.81 -8.07 5.61
N GLN A 233 -15.03 -9.22 4.97
CA GLN A 233 -14.59 -10.51 5.50
C GLN A 233 -13.19 -10.86 4.98
N LEU A 234 -12.30 -11.26 5.89
CA LEU A 234 -10.95 -11.70 5.58
C LEU A 234 -10.98 -13.17 5.17
N MET A 235 -10.95 -13.41 3.87
CA MET A 235 -10.83 -14.75 3.31
C MET A 235 -9.40 -15.26 3.50
N HIS A 236 -9.27 -16.50 3.95
CA HIS A 236 -7.99 -17.16 4.05
C HIS A 236 -8.17 -18.66 3.83
N SER A 237 -7.32 -19.22 2.98
CA SER A 237 -7.38 -20.62 2.58
C SER A 237 -6.42 -21.47 3.43
N PRO A 238 -6.81 -22.71 3.80
CA PRO A 238 -5.93 -23.63 4.51
C PRO A 238 -4.79 -24.08 3.60
N ALA A 239 -3.57 -24.14 4.10
CA ALA A 239 -2.45 -24.75 3.38
C ALA A 239 -2.59 -26.29 3.24
N SER A 240 -3.53 -26.92 3.96
CA SER A 240 -3.61 -28.38 4.13
C SER A 240 -5.03 -28.97 4.04
N GLY A 241 -5.97 -28.34 3.34
CA GLY A 241 -7.30 -28.93 3.07
C GLY A 241 -8.27 -29.02 4.26
N GLU A 242 -7.98 -28.39 5.40
CA GLU A 242 -8.90 -28.33 6.57
C GLU A 242 -10.03 -27.30 6.36
N LEU A 243 -11.26 -27.56 6.81
CA LEU A 243 -12.36 -26.59 6.65
C LEU A 243 -12.19 -25.37 7.57
N CYS A 244 -12.13 -24.16 7.00
CA CYS A 244 -12.10 -22.92 7.76
C CYS A 244 -13.51 -22.50 8.20
N SER A 245 -13.72 -22.33 9.52
CA SER A 245 -14.97 -21.85 10.13
C SER A 245 -14.83 -20.49 10.82
N GLY A 246 -13.62 -19.91 10.80
CA GLY A 246 -13.35 -18.62 11.45
C GLY A 246 -13.86 -17.47 10.60
N ILE A 247 -14.75 -16.65 11.16
CA ILE A 247 -15.20 -15.41 10.49
C ILE A 247 -14.34 -14.26 10.99
N PHE A 248 -13.40 -13.84 10.16
CA PHE A 248 -12.56 -12.68 10.44
C PHE A 248 -13.03 -11.52 9.59
N ILE A 249 -13.06 -10.34 10.19
CA ILE A 249 -13.49 -9.13 9.51
C ILE A 249 -12.49 -8.01 9.73
N GLU A 250 -12.66 -6.95 8.97
CA GLU A 250 -11.93 -5.71 9.19
C GLU A 250 -12.43 -4.98 10.44
N PRO A 251 -11.60 -4.13 11.07
CA PRO A 251 -12.09 -3.21 12.09
C PRO A 251 -13.17 -2.31 11.50
N MET A 252 -14.38 -2.39 12.06
CA MET A 252 -15.52 -1.57 11.65
C MET A 252 -15.66 -0.35 12.55
N GLU A 253 -16.24 0.74 12.04
CA GLU A 253 -16.43 1.99 12.78
C GLU A 253 -17.12 1.76 14.14
N TRP A 254 -18.14 0.91 14.19
CA TRP A 254 -18.88 0.58 15.41
C TRP A 254 -18.04 -0.14 16.48
N MET A 255 -16.92 -0.77 16.11
CA MET A 255 -15.99 -1.41 17.06
C MET A 255 -15.10 -0.38 17.75
N THR A 256 -14.86 0.75 17.11
CA THR A 256 -13.83 1.70 17.50
C THR A 256 -14.30 2.77 18.50
N ASN A 257 -15.55 2.69 18.95
CA ASN A 257 -16.16 3.69 19.84
C ASN A 257 -15.91 3.44 21.35
N SER A 258 -15.18 2.40 21.73
CA SER A 258 -14.82 2.11 23.13
C SER A 258 -13.35 2.44 23.41
N SER A 259 -13.06 3.10 24.54
CA SER A 259 -11.70 3.42 24.98
C SER A 259 -10.78 2.19 25.12
N GLU A 260 -11.35 1.03 25.47
CA GLU A 260 -10.66 -0.27 25.53
C GLU A 260 -10.01 -0.67 24.20
N PHE A 261 -10.57 -0.22 23.07
CA PHE A 261 -10.09 -0.55 21.73
C PHE A 261 -8.74 0.10 21.39
N ILE A 262 -8.39 1.18 22.10
CA ILE A 262 -7.23 2.04 21.81
C ILE A 262 -6.05 1.70 22.74
N GLN A 263 -6.32 1.18 23.94
CA GLN A 263 -5.30 0.99 24.99
C GLN A 263 -4.77 -0.45 25.07
N ASP A 264 -5.60 -1.44 24.74
CA ASP A 264 -5.25 -2.86 24.88
C ASP A 264 -4.91 -3.52 23.53
N ASN A 265 -4.10 -4.58 23.56
CA ASN A 265 -3.76 -5.38 22.37
C ASN A 265 -4.77 -6.50 22.08
N VAL A 266 -5.71 -6.77 23.00
CA VAL A 266 -6.73 -7.82 22.89
C VAL A 266 -8.02 -7.38 23.57
N GLY A 267 -9.16 -7.80 23.06
CA GLY A 267 -10.45 -7.48 23.68
C GLY A 267 -11.64 -8.25 23.13
N LYS A 268 -12.84 -7.81 23.53
CA LYS A 268 -14.12 -8.44 23.17
C LYS A 268 -14.91 -7.56 22.21
N LEU A 269 -15.61 -8.17 21.27
CA LEU A 269 -16.53 -7.49 20.36
C LEU A 269 -17.97 -7.65 20.87
N TYR A 270 -18.68 -6.54 20.98
CA TYR A 270 -20.09 -6.50 21.40
C TYR A 270 -20.96 -5.87 20.32
N CYS A 271 -22.18 -6.37 20.16
CA CYS A 271 -23.14 -5.79 19.24
C CYS A 271 -23.47 -4.34 19.65
N PRO A 272 -23.38 -3.35 18.75
CA PRO A 272 -23.62 -1.96 19.11
C PRO A 272 -25.08 -1.73 19.53
N SER A 273 -26.03 -2.48 18.93
CA SER A 273 -27.46 -2.41 19.23
C SER A 273 -27.83 -3.16 20.52
N CYS A 274 -27.64 -4.48 20.58
CA CYS A 274 -28.18 -5.29 21.69
C CYS A 274 -27.15 -5.69 22.76
N LYS A 275 -25.90 -5.21 22.63
CA LYS A 275 -24.77 -5.48 23.53
C LYS A 275 -24.40 -6.95 23.72
N ALA A 276 -24.94 -7.86 22.91
CA ALA A 276 -24.54 -9.27 22.93
C ALA A 276 -23.07 -9.41 22.52
N LYS A 277 -22.32 -10.29 23.21
CA LYS A 277 -20.95 -10.62 22.82
C LYS A 277 -20.96 -11.34 21.46
N LEU A 278 -20.30 -10.74 20.48
CA LEU A 278 -20.20 -11.21 19.11
C LEU A 278 -18.90 -11.95 18.84
N GLY A 279 -17.83 -11.64 19.58
CA GLY A 279 -16.52 -12.25 19.35
C GLY A 279 -15.41 -11.56 20.12
N SER A 280 -14.23 -11.51 19.52
CA SER A 280 -13.00 -10.97 20.11
C SER A 280 -12.11 -10.35 19.06
N TRP A 281 -11.22 -9.47 19.50
CA TRP A 281 -10.21 -8.87 18.65
C TRP A 281 -8.82 -8.99 19.26
N ASN A 282 -7.79 -9.02 18.42
CA ASN A 282 -6.38 -9.03 18.79
C ASN A 282 -5.57 -8.28 17.72
N TRP A 283 -4.86 -7.22 18.12
CA TRP A 283 -4.06 -6.39 17.21
C TRP A 283 -2.79 -7.07 16.71
N ILE A 284 -2.23 -7.99 17.49
CA ILE A 284 -1.05 -8.79 17.12
C ILE A 284 -1.45 -9.87 16.11
N GLY A 285 -2.68 -10.37 16.23
CA GLY A 285 -3.24 -11.43 15.40
C GLY A 285 -3.46 -12.73 16.16
N VAL A 286 -4.12 -13.69 15.52
CA VAL A 286 -4.39 -15.03 16.08
C VAL A 286 -4.27 -16.10 14.99
N LYS A 287 -3.94 -17.32 15.41
CA LYS A 287 -3.98 -18.48 14.53
C LYS A 287 -5.42 -18.96 14.38
N CYS A 288 -5.93 -18.97 13.15
CA CYS A 288 -7.23 -19.57 12.84
C CYS A 288 -7.17 -21.11 12.98
N ASN A 289 -8.34 -21.74 13.08
CA ASN A 289 -8.47 -23.20 13.11
C ASN A 289 -7.84 -23.86 11.87
N CYS A 290 -7.92 -23.24 10.70
CA CYS A 290 -7.27 -23.69 9.45
C CYS A 290 -5.76 -23.39 9.40
N LYS A 291 -5.15 -23.04 10.54
CA LYS A 291 -3.72 -22.76 10.76
C LYS A 291 -3.17 -21.48 10.15
N TYR A 292 -3.94 -20.75 9.32
CA TYR A 292 -3.54 -19.43 8.83
C TYR A 292 -3.47 -18.41 9.99
N PHE A 293 -2.43 -17.58 10.01
CA PHE A 293 -2.28 -16.51 10.99
C PHE A 293 -2.94 -15.23 10.45
N VAL A 294 -3.97 -14.74 11.15
CA VAL A 294 -4.70 -13.53 10.75
C VAL A 294 -4.23 -12.37 11.62
N SER A 295 -3.81 -11.27 11.01
CA SER A 295 -3.46 -10.02 11.71
C SER A 295 -3.85 -8.79 10.88
N PRO A 296 -4.47 -7.75 11.49
CA PRO A 296 -5.06 -7.77 12.83
C PRO A 296 -6.30 -8.68 12.85
N ALA A 297 -6.56 -9.35 13.97
CA ALA A 297 -7.60 -10.37 14.06
C ALA A 297 -8.87 -9.85 14.72
N PHE A 298 -9.91 -9.53 13.94
CA PHE A 298 -11.26 -9.26 14.46
C PHE A 298 -12.18 -10.44 14.16
N GLN A 299 -12.31 -11.34 15.12
CA GLN A 299 -13.01 -12.61 14.94
C GLN A 299 -14.45 -12.51 15.45
N LEU A 300 -15.41 -12.81 14.58
CA LEU A 300 -16.82 -13.01 14.94
C LEU A 300 -17.11 -14.48 15.18
N VAL A 301 -17.98 -14.76 16.15
CA VAL A 301 -18.43 -16.10 16.47
C VAL A 301 -19.57 -16.50 15.52
N PRO A 302 -19.45 -17.60 14.75
CA PRO A 302 -20.47 -18.02 13.79
C PRO A 302 -21.86 -18.24 14.43
N SER A 303 -21.91 -18.81 15.64
CA SER A 303 -23.18 -19.04 16.35
C SER A 303 -23.88 -17.76 16.83
N LYS A 304 -23.18 -16.62 16.84
CA LYS A 304 -23.71 -15.31 17.23
C LYS A 304 -24.04 -14.41 16.04
N THR A 305 -23.73 -14.86 14.83
CA THR A 305 -23.89 -14.11 13.58
C THR A 305 -24.69 -14.90 12.56
N GLN A 306 -25.18 -14.23 11.54
CA GLN A 306 -25.90 -14.85 10.43
C GLN A 306 -25.75 -14.03 9.15
N SER A 307 -25.66 -14.72 8.02
CA SER A 307 -25.66 -14.12 6.70
C SER A 307 -27.09 -13.77 6.26
N ARG A 308 -27.28 -12.59 5.67
CA ARG A 308 -28.54 -12.14 5.08
C ARG A 308 -28.25 -11.53 3.72
N VAL A 309 -29.00 -11.94 2.70
CA VAL A 309 -29.02 -11.23 1.42
C VAL A 309 -29.88 -9.98 1.63
N LEU A 310 -29.29 -8.81 1.39
CA LEU A 310 -29.99 -7.52 1.38
C LEU A 310 -30.55 -7.24 0.00
#